data_AF-A0A7S3ETX6-F1
#
_entry.id   AF-A0A7S3ETX6-F1
#
_cell.length_a   1.000
_cell.length_b   1.000
_cell.length_c   1.000
_cell.angle_alpha   90.00
_cell.angle_beta   90.00
_cell.angle_gamma   90.00
#
_symmetry.space_group_name_H-M   'P 1'
#
loop_
_entity.id
_entity.type
_entity.pdbx_description
1 polymer ?
#
loop_
_entity_poly.entity_id
_entity_poly.type
_entity_poly.pdbx_seq_one_letter_code
_entity_poly.pdbx_strand_id
1 'polypeptide(L)'
;CFCDPHTHMVKTHTVPRNPNPTGSINDALRCELCDVPRWSEPGDVRRRMSFALRTSYHHGARAVRTHLDGTNSDDPQLRQLIYDEFAAQRATWAAKGLVVQGVANLYLPLYRVPELAERHAREAAGVPGVLLGAYCGNVADTPEDESVAAFSSLFALAQQHELDVDLHIDETNDGSCCALLPMAAALRSAREAGYKGAVLLGHCTSLAVQPPERQHR
;
A
#
# COMPACT_ATOMS: atom_id res chain seq x y z
N CYS A 1 -12.80 -16.58 -13.28
CA CYS A 1 -12.98 -15.26 -12.62
C CYS A 1 -11.63 -14.57 -12.55
N PHE A 2 -11.60 -13.25 -12.40
CA PHE A 2 -10.36 -12.48 -12.31
C PHE A 2 -10.03 -12.06 -10.87
N CYS A 3 -8.75 -11.84 -10.61
CA CYS A 3 -8.23 -11.17 -9.42
C CYS A 3 -7.62 -9.84 -9.88
N ASP A 4 -7.96 -8.75 -9.20
CA ASP A 4 -7.28 -7.46 -9.36
C ASP A 4 -6.46 -7.18 -8.09
N PRO A 5 -5.19 -7.62 -8.05
CA PRO A 5 -4.43 -7.68 -6.81
C PRO A 5 -3.85 -6.34 -6.37
N HIS A 6 -4.01 -5.25 -7.14
CA HIS A 6 -3.38 -3.97 -6.81
C HIS A 6 -4.17 -2.80 -7.41
N THR A 7 -4.93 -2.11 -6.55
CA THR A 7 -5.74 -0.94 -6.94
C THR A 7 -5.63 0.19 -5.91
N HIS A 8 -6.11 1.38 -6.27
CA HIS A 8 -6.21 2.55 -5.38
C HIS A 8 -7.61 3.16 -5.43
N MET A 9 -8.54 2.57 -4.66
CA MET A 9 -9.96 2.93 -4.72
C MET A 9 -10.32 4.17 -3.89
N VAL A 10 -9.49 4.56 -2.92
CA VAL A 10 -9.71 5.79 -2.14
C VAL A 10 -9.52 7.03 -3.02
N LYS A 11 -8.52 7.03 -3.90
CA LYS A 11 -8.16 8.17 -4.76
C LYS A 11 -8.49 8.01 -6.24
N THR A 12 -9.26 6.98 -6.63
CA THR A 12 -9.69 6.80 -8.03
C THR A 12 -10.65 7.90 -8.50
N HIS A 13 -10.82 8.11 -9.82
CA HIS A 13 -11.74 9.10 -10.38
C HIS A 13 -11.51 10.56 -9.93
N THR A 14 -10.28 10.89 -9.51
CA THR A 14 -9.90 12.25 -9.08
C THR A 14 -9.32 13.09 -10.22
N VAL A 15 -8.91 12.49 -11.34
CA VAL A 15 -8.33 13.19 -12.50
C VAL A 15 -9.14 14.41 -12.97
N PRO A 16 -10.49 14.37 -13.07
CA PRO A 16 -11.27 15.55 -13.49
C PRO A 16 -11.18 16.75 -12.54
N ARG A 17 -10.85 16.54 -11.26
CA ARG A 17 -10.76 17.62 -10.26
C ARG A 17 -9.33 17.94 -9.83
N ASN A 18 -8.39 17.03 -10.06
CA ASN A 18 -6.99 17.18 -9.70
C ASN A 18 -6.08 16.43 -10.68
N PRO A 19 -5.88 17.00 -11.89
CA PRO A 19 -5.15 16.33 -12.95
C PRO A 19 -3.64 16.29 -12.66
N ASN A 20 -2.99 15.21 -13.08
CA ASN A 20 -1.53 15.06 -13.14
C ASN A 20 -1.04 15.40 -14.56
N PRO A 21 -0.67 16.66 -14.86
CA PRO A 21 -0.29 17.10 -16.20
C PRO A 21 1.02 16.48 -16.71
N THR A 22 1.93 16.09 -15.81
CA THR A 22 3.22 15.52 -16.20
C THR A 22 3.18 14.01 -16.41
N GLY A 23 2.19 13.33 -15.84
CA GLY A 23 2.13 11.87 -15.78
C GLY A 23 3.20 11.24 -14.88
N SER A 24 3.93 12.04 -14.10
CA SER A 24 5.01 11.56 -13.23
C SER A 24 4.50 11.15 -11.84
N ILE A 25 5.24 10.29 -11.14
CA ILE A 25 4.90 9.86 -9.77
C ILE A 25 4.99 11.02 -8.76
N ASN A 26 5.98 11.90 -8.90
CA ASN A 26 6.15 13.06 -8.02
C ASN A 26 4.95 14.02 -8.13
N ASP A 27 4.46 14.23 -9.35
CA ASP A 27 3.29 15.05 -9.59
C ASP A 27 2.00 14.34 -9.15
N ALA A 28 1.93 13.01 -9.28
CA ALA A 28 0.83 12.22 -8.74
C ALA A 28 0.71 12.35 -7.22
N LEU A 29 1.84 12.27 -6.50
CA LEU A 29 1.88 12.47 -5.05
C LEU A 29 1.46 13.89 -4.67
N ARG A 30 1.95 14.91 -5.39
CA ARG A 30 1.55 16.30 -5.19
C ARG A 30 0.04 16.48 -5.39
N CYS A 31 -0.51 15.93 -6.47
CA CYS A 31 -1.94 15.93 -6.72
C CYS A 31 -2.70 15.25 -5.58
N GLU A 32 -2.28 14.06 -5.16
CA GLU A 32 -2.90 13.35 -4.04
C GLU A 32 -2.97 14.21 -2.78
N LEU A 33 -1.85 14.79 -2.35
CA LEU A 33 -1.78 15.65 -1.16
C LEU A 33 -2.71 16.88 -1.27
N CYS A 34 -2.84 17.48 -2.45
CA CYS A 34 -3.81 18.56 -2.69
C CYS A 34 -5.27 18.10 -2.70
N ASP A 35 -5.53 16.80 -2.90
CA ASP A 35 -6.87 16.22 -2.91
C ASP A 35 -7.33 15.71 -1.54
N VAL A 36 -6.39 15.28 -0.68
CA VAL A 36 -6.65 14.72 0.66
C VAL A 36 -7.68 15.52 1.48
N PRO A 37 -7.64 16.87 1.54
CA PRO A 37 -8.64 17.63 2.31
C PRO A 37 -10.08 17.40 1.87
N ARG A 38 -10.33 16.97 0.63
CA ARG A 38 -11.67 16.66 0.11
C ARG A 38 -12.15 15.27 0.51
N TRP A 39 -11.27 14.39 0.97
CA TRP A 39 -11.63 13.00 1.27
C TRP A 39 -12.53 12.87 2.50
N SER A 40 -12.46 13.85 3.41
CA SER A 40 -13.36 13.96 4.56
C SER A 40 -14.74 14.54 4.19
N GLU A 41 -14.94 15.03 2.95
CA GLU A 41 -16.26 15.48 2.52
C GLU A 41 -17.26 14.31 2.55
N PRO A 42 -18.50 14.53 3.04
CA PRO A 42 -19.49 13.47 3.19
C PRO A 42 -19.70 12.62 1.92
N GLY A 43 -19.35 11.34 2.04
CA GLY A 43 -19.53 10.34 1.00
C GLY A 43 -18.53 10.41 -0.16
N ASP A 44 -17.50 11.25 -0.12
CA ASP A 44 -16.50 11.38 -1.19
C ASP A 44 -15.77 10.05 -1.45
N VAL A 45 -15.12 9.50 -0.42
CA VAL A 45 -14.44 8.20 -0.46
C VAL A 45 -15.42 7.06 -0.77
N ARG A 46 -16.59 7.05 -0.11
CA ARG A 46 -17.64 6.04 -0.32
C ARG A 46 -18.05 5.93 -1.79
N ARG A 47 -18.35 7.07 -2.43
CA ARG A 47 -18.81 7.12 -3.82
C ARG A 47 -17.75 6.51 -4.75
N ARG A 48 -16.49 6.87 -4.55
CA ARG A 48 -15.37 6.36 -5.35
C ARG A 48 -15.14 4.86 -5.19
N MET A 49 -15.00 4.40 -3.95
CA MET A 49 -14.80 2.96 -3.68
C MET A 49 -15.98 2.14 -4.20
N SER A 50 -17.21 2.60 -3.95
CA SER A 50 -18.41 1.91 -4.44
C SER A 50 -18.43 1.82 -5.97
N PHE A 51 -18.12 2.90 -6.67
CA PHE A 51 -18.06 2.87 -8.14
C PHE A 51 -16.99 1.89 -8.64
N ALA A 52 -15.76 1.95 -8.09
CA ALA A 52 -14.67 1.06 -8.49
C ALA A 52 -15.01 -0.42 -8.28
N LEU A 53 -15.62 -0.76 -7.14
CA LEU A 53 -16.02 -2.13 -6.82
C LEU A 53 -17.15 -2.63 -7.71
N ARG A 54 -18.16 -1.79 -8.00
CA ARG A 54 -19.23 -2.12 -8.95
C ARG A 54 -18.66 -2.45 -10.33
N THR A 55 -17.74 -1.62 -10.82
CA THR A 55 -17.09 -1.80 -12.11
C THR A 55 -16.27 -3.08 -12.12
N SER A 56 -15.41 -3.30 -11.13
CA SER A 56 -14.59 -4.51 -10.99
C SER A 56 -15.45 -5.78 -10.98
N TYR A 57 -16.53 -5.78 -10.18
CA TYR A 57 -17.46 -6.89 -10.08
C TYR A 57 -18.20 -7.18 -11.39
N HIS A 58 -18.67 -6.12 -12.07
CA HIS A 58 -19.36 -6.22 -13.35
C HIS A 58 -18.47 -6.85 -14.43
N HIS A 59 -17.19 -6.48 -14.46
CA HIS A 59 -16.21 -7.01 -15.41
C HIS A 59 -15.59 -8.36 -14.97
N GLY A 60 -16.12 -9.00 -13.92
CA GLY A 60 -15.82 -10.39 -13.59
C GLY A 60 -14.72 -10.60 -12.53
N ALA A 61 -14.28 -9.54 -11.85
CA ALA A 61 -13.41 -9.67 -10.68
C ALA A 61 -14.17 -10.41 -9.55
N ARG A 62 -13.47 -11.31 -8.86
CA ARG A 62 -13.95 -12.02 -7.66
C ARG A 62 -13.00 -11.92 -6.48
N ALA A 63 -11.82 -11.38 -6.69
CA ALA A 63 -10.95 -10.88 -5.65
C ALA A 63 -10.38 -9.53 -6.09
N VAL A 64 -10.33 -8.57 -5.17
CA VAL A 64 -9.71 -7.26 -5.38
C VAL A 64 -8.91 -6.89 -4.14
N ARG A 65 -7.79 -6.20 -4.33
CA ARG A 65 -7.01 -5.59 -3.26
C ARG A 65 -6.80 -4.12 -3.56
N THR A 66 -7.10 -3.27 -2.59
CA THR A 66 -6.92 -1.82 -2.69
C THR A 66 -5.99 -1.31 -1.62
N HIS A 67 -5.06 -0.46 -2.01
CA HIS A 67 -4.31 0.35 -1.06
C HIS A 67 -5.23 1.42 -0.50
N LEU A 68 -5.21 1.56 0.83
CA LEU A 68 -6.06 2.45 1.60
C LEU A 68 -5.33 3.78 1.79
N ASP A 69 -5.23 4.56 0.72
CA ASP A 69 -4.60 5.88 0.77
C ASP A 69 -5.24 6.72 1.90
N GLY A 70 -4.41 7.46 2.65
CA GLY A 70 -4.88 8.28 3.78
C GLY A 70 -4.85 7.58 5.14
N THR A 71 -4.63 6.26 5.23
CA THR A 71 -4.40 5.58 6.53
C THR A 71 -3.09 5.98 7.20
N ASN A 72 -2.20 6.66 6.50
CA ASN A 72 -0.98 7.27 7.05
C ASN A 72 -1.16 8.75 7.45
N SER A 73 -2.36 9.34 7.29
CA SER A 73 -2.63 10.74 7.62
C SER A 73 -2.43 11.02 9.11
N ASP A 74 -1.95 12.22 9.46
CA ASP A 74 -1.89 12.67 10.85
C ASP A 74 -3.29 12.93 11.44
N ASP A 75 -4.30 13.17 10.60
CA ASP A 75 -5.69 13.35 11.03
C ASP A 75 -6.33 11.99 11.41
N PRO A 76 -6.60 11.73 12.71
CA PRO A 76 -7.21 10.48 13.15
C PRO A 76 -8.64 10.29 12.63
N GLN A 77 -9.38 11.38 12.37
CA GLN A 77 -10.74 11.30 11.85
C GLN A 77 -10.73 10.81 10.40
N LEU A 78 -9.79 11.31 9.59
CA LEU A 78 -9.61 10.82 8.22
C LEU A 78 -9.20 9.35 8.21
N ARG A 79 -8.23 8.95 9.04
CA ARG A 79 -7.82 7.53 9.12
C ARG A 79 -8.99 6.62 9.45
N GLN A 80 -9.77 6.98 10.48
CA GLN A 80 -10.95 6.21 10.89
C GLN A 80 -11.99 6.15 9.76
N LEU A 81 -12.26 7.27 9.08
CA LEU A 81 -13.19 7.33 7.95
C LEU A 81 -12.79 6.36 6.83
N ILE A 82 -11.50 6.30 6.46
CA ILE A 82 -11.02 5.37 5.43
C ILE A 82 -11.28 3.91 5.84
N TYR A 83 -10.96 3.55 7.08
CA TYR A 83 -11.19 2.20 7.59
C TYR A 83 -12.68 1.85 7.68
N ASP A 84 -13.53 2.77 8.13
CA ASP A 84 -14.98 2.57 8.22
C ASP A 84 -15.60 2.37 6.84
N GLU A 85 -15.22 3.19 5.86
CA GLU A 85 -15.70 3.05 4.48
C GLU A 85 -15.21 1.74 3.84
N PHE A 86 -13.94 1.37 4.07
CA PHE A 86 -13.42 0.08 3.62
C PHE A 86 -14.20 -1.09 4.22
N ALA A 87 -14.40 -1.11 5.54
CA ALA A 87 -15.12 -2.17 6.23
C ALA A 87 -16.56 -2.32 5.71
N ALA A 88 -17.27 -1.19 5.52
CA ALA A 88 -18.62 -1.16 4.98
C ALA A 88 -18.69 -1.69 3.54
N GLN A 89 -17.77 -1.26 2.66
CA GLN A 89 -17.69 -1.78 1.29
C GLN A 89 -17.36 -3.28 1.30
N ARG A 90 -16.35 -3.71 2.05
CA ARG A 90 -15.95 -5.12 2.16
C ARG A 90 -17.13 -6.00 2.57
N ALA A 91 -17.89 -5.61 3.59
CA ALA A 91 -19.07 -6.36 4.03
C ALA A 91 -20.16 -6.43 2.93
N THR A 92 -20.45 -5.30 2.29
CA THR A 92 -21.44 -5.20 1.20
C THR A 92 -21.11 -6.12 0.03
N TRP A 93 -19.83 -6.20 -0.34
CA TRP A 93 -19.35 -6.94 -1.50
C TRP A 93 -19.07 -8.41 -1.19
N ALA A 94 -18.69 -8.75 0.04
CA ALA A 94 -18.59 -10.14 0.50
C ALA A 94 -19.94 -10.86 0.37
N ALA A 95 -21.06 -10.19 0.68
CA ALA A 95 -22.41 -10.73 0.48
C ALA A 95 -22.75 -11.03 -1.00
N LYS A 96 -21.95 -10.50 -1.94
CA LYS A 96 -22.06 -10.75 -3.39
C LYS A 96 -20.98 -11.71 -3.91
N GLY A 97 -20.18 -12.31 -3.02
CA GLY A 97 -19.10 -13.22 -3.39
C GLY A 97 -17.85 -12.54 -3.95
N LEU A 98 -17.65 -11.24 -3.69
CA LEU A 98 -16.41 -10.54 -4.00
C LEU A 98 -15.51 -10.48 -2.76
N VAL A 99 -14.30 -11.04 -2.86
CA VAL A 99 -13.27 -10.91 -1.83
C VAL A 99 -12.61 -9.54 -1.98
N VAL A 100 -12.60 -8.75 -0.91
CA VAL A 100 -11.96 -7.42 -0.88
C VAL A 100 -10.93 -7.39 0.23
N GLN A 101 -9.69 -7.05 -0.12
CA GLN A 101 -8.59 -6.80 0.81
C GLN A 101 -8.16 -5.32 0.75
N GLY A 102 -7.70 -4.80 1.89
CA GLY A 102 -7.19 -3.44 2.04
C GLY A 102 -5.70 -3.49 2.40
N VAL A 103 -4.91 -2.52 1.98
CA VAL A 103 -3.51 -2.40 2.40
C VAL A 103 -3.31 -1.05 3.10
N ALA A 104 -2.93 -1.08 4.37
CA ALA A 104 -2.56 0.12 5.11
C ALA A 104 -1.12 0.50 4.77
N ASN A 105 -0.97 1.42 3.82
CA ASN A 105 0.34 1.77 3.28
C ASN A 105 1.03 2.84 4.14
N LEU A 106 2.36 2.73 4.30
CA LEU A 106 3.18 3.69 5.03
C LEU A 106 4.51 3.92 4.30
N TYR A 107 5.07 5.12 4.36
CA TYR A 107 6.40 5.35 3.79
C TYR A 107 7.44 4.53 4.57
N LEU A 108 8.28 3.74 3.88
CA LEU A 108 9.15 2.75 4.50
C LEU A 108 9.99 3.30 5.69
N PRO A 109 10.69 4.45 5.58
CA PRO A 109 11.43 5.01 6.71
C PRO A 109 10.60 5.30 7.96
N LEU A 110 9.28 5.53 7.85
CA LEU A 110 8.42 5.77 9.00
C LEU A 110 8.19 4.53 9.86
N TYR A 111 8.49 3.31 9.36
CA TYR A 111 8.55 2.11 10.19
C TYR A 111 9.66 2.16 11.25
N ARG A 112 10.63 3.08 11.12
CA ARG A 112 11.67 3.34 12.13
C ARG A 112 11.22 4.30 13.23
N VAL A 113 10.02 4.86 13.16
CA VAL A 113 9.42 5.71 14.19
C VAL A 113 8.47 4.84 15.04
N PRO A 114 8.90 4.32 16.22
CA PRO A 114 8.20 3.20 16.87
C PRO A 114 6.73 3.50 17.18
N GLU A 115 6.43 4.63 17.82
CA GLU A 115 5.06 4.98 18.21
C GLU A 115 4.12 5.11 17.01
N LEU A 116 4.63 5.66 15.90
CA LEU A 116 3.88 5.82 14.66
C LEU A 116 3.63 4.46 14.00
N ALA A 117 4.69 3.66 13.87
CA ALA A 117 4.63 2.35 13.22
C ALA A 117 3.74 1.37 14.00
N GLU A 118 3.84 1.35 15.32
CA GLU A 118 2.99 0.55 16.21
C GLU A 118 1.52 0.99 16.12
N ARG A 119 1.24 2.29 16.11
CA ARG A 119 -0.12 2.81 15.90
C ARG A 119 -0.66 2.35 14.55
N HIS A 120 0.10 2.56 13.48
CA HIS A 120 -0.27 2.21 12.11
C HIS A 120 -0.59 0.71 11.99
N ALA A 121 0.27 -0.14 12.52
CA ALA A 121 0.07 -1.59 12.50
C ALA A 121 -1.13 -2.05 13.34
N ARG A 122 -1.33 -1.46 14.52
CA ARG A 122 -2.48 -1.74 15.38
C ARG A 122 -3.80 -1.31 14.74
N GLU A 123 -3.85 -0.13 14.14
CA GLU A 123 -5.03 0.37 13.43
C GLU A 123 -5.37 -0.56 12.24
N ALA A 124 -4.38 -0.97 11.46
CA ALA A 124 -4.57 -1.92 10.36
C ALA A 124 -5.07 -3.29 10.85
N ALA A 125 -4.46 -3.84 11.89
CA ALA A 125 -4.84 -5.13 12.47
C ALA A 125 -6.26 -5.14 13.05
N GLY A 126 -6.77 -3.97 13.46
CA GLY A 126 -8.13 -3.80 13.96
C GLY A 126 -9.23 -3.95 12.91
N VAL A 127 -8.87 -3.99 11.61
CA VAL A 127 -9.83 -3.96 10.50
C VAL A 127 -9.74 -5.25 9.67
N PRO A 128 -10.79 -6.09 9.67
CA PRO A 128 -10.75 -7.38 8.98
C PRO A 128 -10.44 -7.27 7.48
N GLY A 129 -9.43 -8.03 7.03
CA GLY A 129 -9.02 -8.07 5.64
C GLY A 129 -8.08 -6.94 5.22
N VAL A 130 -7.56 -6.16 6.18
CA VAL A 130 -6.46 -5.22 5.95
C VAL A 130 -5.11 -5.90 6.23
N LEU A 131 -4.12 -5.61 5.39
CA LEU A 131 -2.72 -6.02 5.53
C LEU A 131 -1.83 -4.78 5.71
N LEU A 132 -0.56 -4.98 6.06
CA LEU A 132 0.42 -3.90 6.06
C LEU A 132 0.99 -3.69 4.66
N GLY A 133 1.42 -2.46 4.38
CA GLY A 133 2.18 -2.15 3.19
C GLY A 133 3.23 -1.10 3.43
N ALA A 134 4.13 -0.96 2.45
CA ALA A 134 5.07 0.15 2.43
C ALA A 134 5.32 0.70 1.03
N TYR A 135 5.48 2.02 0.95
CA TYR A 135 6.04 2.69 -0.24
C TYR A 135 7.56 2.77 -0.13
N CYS A 136 8.24 2.20 -1.12
CA CYS A 136 9.70 2.02 -1.18
C CYS A 136 10.27 2.49 -2.55
N GLY A 137 9.64 3.48 -3.20
CA GLY A 137 10.00 3.92 -4.56
C GLY A 137 11.17 4.92 -4.65
N ASN A 138 11.74 5.37 -3.54
CA ASN A 138 12.82 6.37 -3.55
C ASN A 138 13.92 6.08 -2.51
N VAL A 139 14.40 4.84 -2.48
CA VAL A 139 15.46 4.41 -1.55
C VAL A 139 16.85 4.37 -2.19
N ALA A 140 17.01 4.88 -3.42
CA ALA A 140 18.29 4.90 -4.13
C ALA A 140 19.41 5.56 -3.31
N ASP A 141 19.07 6.65 -2.60
CA ASP A 141 19.99 7.40 -1.74
C ASP A 141 19.95 6.94 -0.26
N THR A 142 19.15 5.92 0.06
CA THR A 142 19.05 5.40 1.45
C THR A 142 20.10 4.32 1.66
N PRO A 143 20.92 4.38 2.72
CA PRO A 143 21.84 3.29 3.06
C PRO A 143 21.13 1.94 3.14
N GLU A 144 21.80 0.88 2.67
CA GLU A 144 21.20 -0.46 2.60
C GLU A 144 20.80 -0.98 3.99
N ASP A 145 21.63 -0.74 5.00
CA ASP A 145 21.39 -1.13 6.40
C ASP A 145 20.20 -0.40 7.01
N GLU A 146 20.00 0.88 6.68
CA GLU A 146 18.80 1.63 7.07
C GLU A 146 17.54 1.04 6.43
N SER A 147 17.60 0.69 5.15
CA SER A 147 16.51 0.02 4.42
C SER A 147 16.19 -1.35 5.04
N VAL A 148 17.21 -2.18 5.31
CA VAL A 148 17.05 -3.49 5.97
C VAL A 148 16.37 -3.32 7.33
N ALA A 149 16.81 -2.34 8.12
CA ALA A 149 16.24 -2.12 9.44
C ALA A 149 14.79 -1.63 9.37
N ALA A 150 14.42 -0.81 8.38
CA ALA A 150 13.04 -0.37 8.18
C ALA A 150 12.12 -1.52 7.77
N PHE A 151 12.57 -2.38 6.84
CA PHE A 151 11.83 -3.60 6.50
C PHE A 151 11.74 -4.58 7.67
N SER A 152 12.80 -4.69 8.48
CA SER A 152 12.78 -5.53 9.69
C SER A 152 11.72 -5.05 10.68
N SER A 153 11.57 -3.74 10.88
CA SER A 153 10.50 -3.16 11.71
C SER A 153 9.11 -3.46 11.13
N LEU A 154 8.92 -3.31 9.81
CA LEU A 154 7.68 -3.69 9.13
C LEU A 154 7.34 -5.17 9.37
N PHE A 155 8.27 -6.08 9.13
CA PHE A 155 8.01 -7.52 9.27
C PHE A 155 7.81 -7.94 10.74
N ALA A 156 8.49 -7.31 11.69
CA ALA A 156 8.26 -7.55 13.12
C ALA A 156 6.82 -7.17 13.51
N LEU A 157 6.33 -6.02 13.06
CA LEU A 157 4.94 -5.59 13.27
C LEU A 157 3.94 -6.48 12.54
N ALA A 158 4.24 -6.87 11.30
CA ALA A 158 3.42 -7.81 10.54
C ALA A 158 3.32 -9.16 11.26
N GLN A 159 4.42 -9.68 11.81
CA GLN A 159 4.44 -10.91 12.59
C GLN A 159 3.66 -10.77 13.90
N GLN A 160 3.87 -9.68 14.64
CA GLN A 160 3.16 -9.41 15.91
C GLN A 160 1.64 -9.40 15.73
N HIS A 161 1.17 -8.90 14.59
CA HIS A 161 -0.25 -8.76 14.29
C HIS A 161 -0.79 -9.84 13.33
N GLU A 162 0.02 -10.84 12.98
CA GLU A 162 -0.33 -11.93 12.05
C GLU A 162 -0.84 -11.43 10.68
N LEU A 163 -0.27 -10.34 10.19
CA LEU A 163 -0.65 -9.69 8.93
C LEU A 163 0.24 -10.11 7.77
N ASP A 164 -0.37 -10.23 6.59
CA ASP A 164 0.35 -10.25 5.31
C ASP A 164 0.92 -8.86 4.97
N VAL A 165 1.82 -8.80 3.99
CA VAL A 165 2.46 -7.58 3.51
C VAL A 165 2.30 -7.40 2.00
N ASP A 166 2.03 -6.18 1.56
CA ASP A 166 1.98 -5.77 0.15
C ASP A 166 2.76 -4.47 -0.08
N LEU A 167 3.81 -4.53 -0.89
CA LEU A 167 4.78 -3.44 -1.05
C LEU A 167 4.63 -2.73 -2.40
N HIS A 168 4.68 -1.40 -2.39
CA HIS A 168 5.12 -0.64 -3.55
C HIS A 168 6.63 -0.60 -3.54
N ILE A 169 7.28 -1.50 -4.28
CA ILE A 169 8.73 -1.64 -4.26
C ILE A 169 9.34 -1.21 -5.59
N ASP A 170 10.39 -0.40 -5.54
CA ASP A 170 11.15 0.01 -6.72
C ASP A 170 10.29 0.65 -7.82
N GLU A 171 9.21 1.35 -7.44
CA GLU A 171 8.32 2.10 -8.36
C GLU A 171 8.97 3.42 -8.82
N THR A 172 10.01 3.31 -9.62
CA THR A 172 10.79 4.43 -10.16
C THR A 172 11.42 4.09 -11.51
N ASN A 173 11.85 5.12 -12.23
CA ASN A 173 12.64 5.02 -13.47
C ASN A 173 14.15 5.13 -13.20
N ASP A 174 14.56 5.23 -11.93
CA ASP A 174 15.96 5.23 -11.55
C ASP A 174 16.50 3.80 -11.43
N GLY A 175 17.35 3.39 -12.39
CA GLY A 175 18.04 2.09 -12.38
C GLY A 175 19.03 1.91 -11.22
N SER A 176 19.34 2.98 -10.48
CA SER A 176 20.15 2.89 -9.26
C SER A 176 19.34 2.43 -8.05
N CYS A 177 18.01 2.60 -8.05
CA CYS A 177 17.13 2.16 -6.95
C CYS A 177 17.01 0.62 -6.92
N CYS A 178 17.26 0.03 -5.74
CA CYS A 178 17.21 -1.42 -5.54
C CYS A 178 16.79 -1.76 -4.10
N ALA A 179 15.52 -1.48 -3.77
CA ALA A 179 14.89 -1.85 -2.50
C ALA A 179 14.71 -3.37 -2.35
N LEU A 180 14.65 -4.11 -3.47
CA LEU A 180 14.48 -5.56 -3.48
C LEU A 180 15.54 -6.31 -2.67
N LEU A 181 16.81 -5.93 -2.73
CA LEU A 181 17.90 -6.58 -1.99
C LEU A 181 17.76 -6.41 -0.46
N PRO A 182 17.67 -5.19 0.10
CA PRO A 182 17.46 -5.02 1.54
C PRO A 182 16.14 -5.61 2.03
N MET A 183 15.08 -5.56 1.21
CA MET A 183 13.81 -6.24 1.50
C MET A 183 13.99 -7.76 1.61
N ALA A 184 14.68 -8.39 0.65
CA ALA A 184 14.91 -9.83 0.67
C ALA A 184 15.77 -10.27 1.88
N ALA A 185 16.77 -9.47 2.25
CA ALA A 185 17.58 -9.69 3.45
C ALA A 185 16.73 -9.63 4.72
N ALA A 186 15.92 -8.58 4.88
CA ALA A 186 15.01 -8.43 6.03
C ALA A 186 13.94 -9.53 6.07
N LEU A 187 13.36 -9.89 4.92
CA LEU A 187 12.36 -10.96 4.83
C LEU A 187 12.95 -12.31 5.24
N ARG A 188 14.17 -12.63 4.81
CA ARG A 188 14.87 -13.86 5.24
C ARG A 188 14.98 -13.93 6.77
N SER A 189 15.50 -12.87 7.39
CA SER A 189 15.59 -12.79 8.86
C SER A 189 14.22 -12.91 9.52
N ALA A 190 13.18 -12.28 8.97
CA ALA A 190 11.81 -12.41 9.48
C ALA A 190 11.28 -13.84 9.36
N ARG A 191 11.55 -14.56 8.25
CA ARG A 191 11.18 -15.98 8.11
C ARG A 191 11.88 -16.85 9.15
N GLU A 192 13.17 -16.62 9.38
CA GLU A 192 13.94 -17.31 10.42
C GLU A 192 13.39 -17.03 11.82
N ALA A 193 12.89 -15.81 12.07
CA ALA A 193 12.20 -15.41 13.29
C ALA A 193 10.73 -15.89 13.37
N GLY A 194 10.22 -16.61 12.35
CA GLY A 194 8.91 -17.25 12.37
C GLY A 194 7.79 -16.49 11.66
N TYR A 195 8.07 -15.39 10.95
CA TYR A 195 7.05 -14.71 10.15
C TYR A 195 6.55 -15.61 9.00
N LYS A 196 5.24 -15.85 8.95
CA LYS A 196 4.60 -16.75 7.97
C LYS A 196 3.65 -16.05 6.98
N GLY A 197 3.40 -14.74 7.15
CA GLY A 197 2.51 -13.99 6.27
C GLY A 197 2.98 -13.98 4.82
N ALA A 198 2.06 -13.90 3.88
CA ALA A 198 2.36 -13.70 2.46
C ALA A 198 2.95 -12.31 2.23
N VAL A 199 3.87 -12.20 1.28
CA VAL A 199 4.49 -10.93 0.88
C VAL A 199 4.30 -10.75 -0.62
N LEU A 200 3.62 -9.67 -1.02
CA LEU A 200 3.47 -9.27 -2.42
C LEU A 200 4.40 -8.10 -2.72
N LEU A 201 5.14 -8.20 -3.83
CA LEU A 201 6.05 -7.18 -4.33
C LEU A 201 5.42 -6.53 -5.57
N GLY A 202 4.79 -5.38 -5.37
CA GLY A 202 4.18 -4.59 -6.44
C GLY A 202 5.20 -3.74 -7.19
N HIS A 203 4.91 -3.48 -8.47
CA HIS A 203 5.71 -2.64 -9.38
C HIS A 203 7.04 -3.26 -9.82
N CYS A 204 8.08 -3.21 -8.98
CA CYS A 204 9.45 -3.63 -9.34
C CYS A 204 9.95 -2.95 -10.64
N THR A 205 9.57 -1.69 -10.91
CA THR A 205 9.80 -1.09 -12.24
C THR A 205 11.26 -0.74 -12.49
N SER A 206 12.04 -0.42 -11.44
CA SER A 206 13.48 -0.15 -11.61
C SER A 206 14.22 -1.36 -12.19
N LEU A 207 13.73 -2.60 -11.95
CA LEU A 207 14.31 -3.82 -12.51
C LEU A 207 14.39 -3.74 -14.04
N ALA A 208 13.39 -3.16 -14.71
CA ALA A 208 13.37 -3.05 -16.17
C ALA A 208 14.45 -2.12 -16.76
N VAL A 209 15.03 -1.24 -15.94
CA VAL A 209 16.05 -0.25 -16.34
C VAL A 209 17.41 -0.47 -15.65
N GLN A 210 17.51 -1.49 -14.79
CA GLN A 210 18.77 -1.93 -14.18
C GLN A 210 19.68 -2.65 -15.20
N PRO A 211 21.01 -2.56 -15.06
CA PRO A 211 21.93 -3.33 -15.87
C PRO A 211 21.80 -4.85 -15.56
N PRO A 212 22.03 -5.75 -16.54
CA PRO A 212 21.85 -7.20 -16.35
C PRO A 212 22.65 -7.78 -15.17
N GLU A 213 23.84 -7.25 -14.90
CA GLU A 213 24.67 -7.68 -13.77
C GLU A 213 23.97 -7.45 -12.43
N ARG A 214 23.14 -6.40 -12.32
CA ARG A 214 22.36 -6.11 -11.13
C ARG A 214 21.08 -6.94 -11.06
N GLN A 215 20.40 -7.15 -12.20
CA GLN A 215 19.17 -7.95 -12.27
C GLN A 215 19.39 -9.43 -11.87
N HIS A 216 20.61 -9.96 -12.09
CA HIS A 216 20.95 -11.35 -11.80
C HIS A 216 21.43 -11.62 -10.36
N ARG A 217 21.52 -10.61 -9.50
CA ARG A 217 21.90 -10.76 -8.08
C ARG A 217 20.73 -11.23 -7.23
#